data_AF-A0A1V5MYI6-F1
#
_entry.id   AF-A0A1V5MYI6-F1
#
_cell.length_a   1.000
_cell.length_b   1.000
_cell.length_c   1.000
_cell.angle_alpha   90.00
_cell.angle_beta   90.00
_cell.angle_gamma   90.00
#
_symmetry.space_group_name_H-M   'P 1'
#
loop_
_entity.id
_entity.type
_entity.pdbx_description
1 polymer ?
#
loop_
_entity_poly.entity_id
_entity_poly.type
_entity_poly.pdbx_seq_one_letter_code
_entity_poly.pdbx_strand_id
1 'polypeptide(L)'
;MQVDELLNQWDLLLANMGKGDLKTFNKPVFPKGEQQGVGFHEAPRGVLSHWIVIQDGKIKNYQCVVPSTWNAAPRNEKDAPGAYEACLVGNPIADPEKPLEVLRTVHSFDPCIACAIHVMDEEHTEIVKVKAA
;
A
#
# COMPACT_ATOMS: atom_id res chain seq x y z
N MET A 1 7.71 -17.55 -5.78
CA MET A 1 8.00 -16.94 -7.10
C MET A 1 8.31 -18.09 -8.05
N GLN A 2 7.49 -18.32 -9.08
CA GLN A 2 7.77 -19.38 -10.07
C GLN A 2 8.93 -18.90 -10.94
N VAL A 3 10.13 -19.41 -10.67
CA VAL A 3 11.36 -19.02 -11.37
C VAL A 3 11.26 -19.29 -12.87
N ASP A 4 10.58 -20.38 -13.25
CA ASP A 4 10.37 -20.78 -14.64
C ASP A 4 9.53 -19.75 -15.43
N GLU A 5 8.50 -19.18 -14.79
CA GLU A 5 7.68 -18.15 -15.42
C GLU A 5 8.49 -16.86 -15.65
N LEU A 6 9.43 -16.57 -14.74
CA LEU A 6 10.27 -15.37 -14.85
C LEU A 6 11.23 -15.47 -16.05
N LEU A 7 11.79 -16.66 -16.30
CA LEU A 7 12.60 -16.94 -17.49
C LEU A 7 11.77 -16.87 -18.77
N ASN A 8 10.55 -17.42 -18.76
CA ASN A 8 9.63 -17.35 -19.89
C ASN A 8 9.27 -15.88 -20.25
N GLN A 9 8.91 -15.07 -19.25
CA GLN A 9 8.61 -13.65 -19.46
C GLN A 9 9.81 -12.87 -20.00
N TRP A 10 11.03 -13.22 -19.56
CA TRP A 10 12.26 -12.62 -20.08
C TRP A 10 12.49 -12.93 -21.57
N ASP A 11 12.32 -14.19 -21.98
CA ASP A 11 12.47 -14.59 -23.37
C ASP A 11 11.41 -13.93 -24.26
N LEU A 12 10.17 -13.83 -23.79
CA LEU A 12 9.08 -13.11 -24.47
C LEU A 12 9.41 -11.63 -24.65
N LEU A 13 9.95 -10.98 -23.63
CA LEU A 13 10.38 -9.58 -23.70
C LEU A 13 11.47 -9.38 -24.77
N LEU A 14 12.53 -10.18 -24.74
CA LEU A 14 13.62 -10.11 -25.71
C LEU A 14 13.12 -10.37 -27.14
N ALA A 15 12.24 -11.36 -27.32
CA ALA A 15 11.67 -11.68 -28.63
C ALA A 15 10.80 -10.53 -29.18
N ASN A 16 10.00 -9.87 -28.34
CA ASN A 16 9.19 -8.71 -28.74
C ASN A 16 10.08 -7.53 -29.15
N MET A 17 11.11 -7.22 -28.35
CA MET A 17 12.08 -6.19 -28.67
C MET A 17 12.84 -6.49 -29.97
N GLY A 18 13.25 -7.75 -30.17
CA GLY A 18 13.94 -8.20 -31.40
C GLY A 18 13.09 -8.08 -32.67
N LYS A 19 11.76 -8.10 -32.53
CA LYS A 19 10.80 -7.85 -33.62
C LYS A 19 10.44 -6.38 -33.81
N GLY A 20 11.03 -5.48 -33.00
CA GLY A 20 10.78 -4.05 -33.04
C GLY A 20 9.54 -3.59 -32.27
N ASP A 21 8.92 -4.46 -31.46
CA ASP A 21 7.84 -4.03 -30.56
C ASP A 21 8.43 -3.40 -29.29
N LEU A 22 8.54 -2.08 -29.32
CA LEU A 22 9.08 -1.25 -28.24
C LEU A 22 7.98 -0.49 -27.48
N LYS A 23 6.71 -0.86 -27.67
CA LYS A 23 5.59 -0.19 -27.00
C LYS A 23 5.63 -0.51 -25.51
N THR A 24 5.80 0.53 -24.70
CA THR A 24 5.79 0.42 -23.23
C THR A 24 4.46 0.85 -22.60
N PHE A 25 3.57 1.45 -23.40
CA PHE A 25 2.34 2.06 -22.91
C PHE A 25 1.16 1.81 -23.86
N ASN A 26 0.10 1.24 -23.30
CA ASN A 26 -1.19 1.16 -23.96
C ASN A 26 -2.06 2.31 -23.46
N LYS A 27 -2.23 3.33 -24.31
CA LYS A 27 -3.05 4.50 -23.96
C LYS A 27 -4.50 4.07 -23.70
N PRO A 28 -5.03 4.28 -22.49
CA PRO A 28 -6.40 3.91 -22.20
C PRO A 28 -7.37 4.85 -22.93
N VAL A 29 -8.50 4.29 -23.35
CA VAL A 29 -9.62 5.04 -23.92
C VAL A 29 -10.80 4.86 -22.97
N PHE A 30 -11.32 5.98 -22.46
CA PHE A 30 -12.46 5.97 -21.56
C PHE A 30 -13.72 6.45 -22.28
N PRO A 31 -14.89 5.86 -22.00
CA PRO A 31 -16.17 6.42 -22.42
C PRO A 31 -16.36 7.87 -21.92
N LYS A 32 -17.32 8.59 -22.51
CA LYS A 32 -17.74 9.89 -21.96
C LYS A 32 -18.47 9.70 -20.62
N GLY A 33 -18.39 10.70 -19.75
CA GLY A 33 -19.03 10.68 -18.43
C GLY A 33 -18.12 10.14 -17.33
N GLU A 34 -18.72 9.60 -16.26
CA GLU A 34 -18.00 9.06 -15.11
C GLU A 34 -17.77 7.55 -15.25
N GLN A 35 -16.56 7.10 -14.93
CA GLN A 35 -16.19 5.69 -14.84
C GLN A 35 -15.58 5.41 -13.48
N GLN A 36 -15.89 4.24 -12.90
CA GLN A 36 -15.37 3.80 -11.63
C GLN A 36 -14.67 2.46 -11.79
N GLY A 37 -13.56 2.28 -11.07
CA GLY A 37 -12.78 1.05 -11.10
C GLY A 37 -12.17 0.73 -9.75
N VAL A 38 -11.97 -0.57 -9.51
CA VAL A 38 -11.23 -1.08 -8.35
C VAL A 38 -10.24 -2.14 -8.81
N GLY A 39 -9.01 -2.04 -8.31
CA GLY A 39 -7.97 -3.04 -8.50
C GLY A 39 -7.58 -3.65 -7.16
N PHE A 40 -7.71 -4.97 -7.03
CA PHE A 40 -7.27 -5.72 -5.86
C PHE A 40 -5.94 -6.41 -6.13
N HIS A 41 -5.09 -6.44 -5.11
CA HIS A 41 -3.83 -7.17 -5.13
C HIS A 41 -3.50 -7.68 -3.73
N GLU A 42 -2.97 -8.90 -3.64
CA GLU A 42 -2.36 -9.40 -2.39
C GLU A 42 -0.90 -8.97 -2.35
N ALA A 43 -0.65 -7.85 -1.66
CA ALA A 43 0.70 -7.38 -1.41
C ALA A 43 1.34 -8.24 -0.29
N PRO A 44 2.67 -8.18 -0.09
CA PRO A 44 3.34 -8.99 0.94
C PRO A 44 2.81 -8.81 2.38
N ARG A 45 2.16 -7.68 2.64
CA ARG A 45 1.61 -7.28 3.95
C ARG A 45 0.09 -7.48 4.06
N GLY A 46 -0.56 -8.01 3.02
CA GLY A 46 -2.00 -8.27 2.93
C GLY A 46 -2.70 -7.59 1.74
N VAL A 47 -4.02 -7.47 1.83
CA VAL A 47 -4.88 -6.93 0.77
C VAL A 47 -4.61 -5.44 0.52
N LEU A 48 -4.31 -5.12 -0.73
CA LEU A 48 -4.22 -3.79 -1.30
C LEU A 48 -5.40 -3.57 -2.25
N SER A 49 -6.05 -2.41 -2.14
CA SER A 49 -7.05 -1.98 -3.12
C SER A 49 -6.85 -0.53 -3.55
N HIS A 50 -6.85 -0.32 -4.87
CA HIS A 50 -6.84 1.01 -5.47
C HIS A 50 -8.22 1.27 -6.07
N TRP A 51 -8.80 2.41 -5.75
CA TRP A 51 -10.13 2.84 -6.17
C TRP A 51 -9.98 4.11 -6.99
N ILE A 52 -10.56 4.14 -8.18
CA ILE A 52 -10.44 5.26 -9.11
C ILE A 52 -11.81 5.69 -9.63
N VAL A 53 -12.00 7.00 -9.73
CA VAL A 53 -13.09 7.62 -10.47
C VAL A 53 -12.47 8.49 -11.57
N ILE A 54 -12.87 8.24 -12.81
CA ILE A 54 -12.43 8.99 -13.99
C ILE A 54 -13.62 9.79 -14.53
N GLN A 55 -13.38 11.04 -14.89
CA GLN A 55 -14.35 11.89 -15.56
C GLN A 55 -13.69 12.59 -16.74
N ASP A 56 -14.27 12.40 -17.93
CA ASP A 56 -13.82 13.02 -19.18
C ASP A 56 -12.31 12.80 -19.45
N GLY A 57 -11.85 11.58 -19.17
CA GLY A 57 -10.46 11.16 -19.38
C GLY A 57 -9.46 11.64 -18.32
N LYS A 58 -9.93 12.28 -17.23
CA LYS A 58 -9.10 12.72 -16.10
C LYS A 58 -9.49 11.99 -14.81
N ILE A 59 -8.53 11.82 -13.91
CA ILE A 59 -8.79 11.28 -12.57
C ILE A 59 -9.56 12.33 -11.77
N LYS A 60 -10.80 12.00 -11.41
CA LYS A 60 -11.66 12.80 -10.53
C LYS A 60 -11.41 12.46 -9.06
N ASN A 61 -11.17 11.19 -8.75
CA ASN A 61 -10.83 10.73 -7.41
C ASN A 61 -9.92 9.49 -7.50
N TYR A 62 -9.00 9.36 -6.55
CA TYR A 62 -8.16 8.19 -6.39
C TYR A 62 -7.98 7.91 -4.89
N GLN A 63 -8.26 6.68 -4.47
CA GLN A 63 -8.13 6.27 -3.08
C GLN A 63 -7.40 4.94 -3.00
N CYS A 64 -6.42 4.87 -2.11
CA CYS A 64 -5.68 3.66 -1.81
C CYS A 64 -6.10 3.18 -0.43
N VAL A 65 -6.59 1.94 -0.33
CA VAL A 65 -6.79 1.27 0.95
C VAL A 65 -5.76 0.14 1.01
N VAL A 66 -4.71 0.36 1.79
CA VAL A 66 -3.51 -0.50 1.76
C VAL A 66 -3.42 -1.39 3.01
N PRO A 67 -2.58 -2.44 2.99
CA PRO A 67 -2.59 -3.44 4.05
C PRO A 67 -2.26 -2.86 5.43
N SER A 68 -1.24 -2.00 5.50
CA SER A 68 -0.85 -1.37 6.76
C SER A 68 -1.90 -0.38 7.29
N THR A 69 -2.78 0.17 6.44
CA THR A 69 -3.93 0.99 6.89
C THR A 69 -4.87 0.16 7.76
N TRP A 70 -5.12 -1.10 7.40
CA TRP A 70 -5.95 -2.00 8.21
C TRP A 70 -5.29 -2.36 9.54
N ASN A 71 -3.99 -2.65 9.50
CA ASN A 71 -3.27 -3.15 10.69
C ASN A 71 -2.98 -2.05 11.71
N ALA A 72 -2.55 -0.87 11.22
CA ALA A 72 -2.17 0.27 12.04
C ALA A 72 -3.32 1.28 12.23
N ALA A 73 -4.56 0.91 11.87
CA ALA A 73 -5.73 1.74 12.09
C ALA A 73 -5.84 2.10 13.60
N PRO A 74 -6.17 3.36 13.94
CA PRO A 74 -6.55 3.70 15.29
C PRO A 74 -7.95 3.12 15.60
N ARG A 75 -8.44 3.42 16.81
CA ARG A 75 -9.83 3.11 17.17
C ARG A 75 -10.82 3.71 16.16
N ASN A 76 -11.82 2.93 15.79
CA ASN A 76 -12.88 3.35 14.87
C ASN A 76 -13.99 4.16 15.58
N GLU A 77 -15.07 4.51 14.87
CA GLU A 77 -16.17 5.30 15.42
C GLU A 77 -16.93 4.64 16.59
N LYS A 78 -16.71 3.35 16.82
CA LYS A 78 -17.27 2.58 17.94
C LYS A 78 -16.25 2.33 19.06
N ASP A 79 -15.13 3.05 19.02
CA ASP A 79 -14.00 2.92 19.95
C ASP A 79 -13.35 1.52 19.94
N ALA A 80 -13.55 0.74 18.87
CA ALA A 80 -12.96 -0.59 18.76
C ALA A 80 -11.48 -0.49 18.34
N PRO A 81 -10.55 -1.17 19.04
CA PRO A 81 -9.13 -1.09 18.74
C PRO A 81 -8.78 -1.69 17.38
N GLY A 82 -7.81 -1.09 16.69
CA GLY A 82 -7.21 -1.66 15.48
C GLY A 82 -6.35 -2.88 15.79
N ALA A 83 -5.82 -3.55 14.75
CA ALA A 83 -5.10 -4.80 14.92
C ALA A 83 -3.84 -4.65 15.80
N TYR A 84 -3.07 -3.56 15.63
CA TYR A 84 -1.91 -3.26 16.45
C TYR A 84 -2.28 -3.01 17.91
N GLU A 85 -3.34 -2.24 18.17
CA GLU A 85 -3.77 -1.96 19.54
C GLU A 85 -4.28 -3.23 20.22
N ALA A 86 -5.05 -4.06 19.50
CA ALA A 86 -5.63 -5.29 20.02
C ALA A 86 -4.57 -6.35 20.33
N CYS A 87 -3.55 -6.52 19.48
CA CYS A 87 -2.53 -7.55 19.66
C CYS A 87 -1.53 -7.25 20.79
N LEU A 88 -1.44 -5.99 21.22
CA LEU A 88 -0.59 -5.59 22.34
C LEU A 88 -1.24 -5.80 23.72
N VAL A 89 -2.56 -6.05 23.77
CA VAL A 89 -3.26 -6.31 25.04
C VAL A 89 -2.75 -7.61 25.66
N GLY A 90 -2.22 -7.50 26.88
CA GLY A 90 -1.68 -8.64 27.62
C GLY A 90 -0.28 -9.09 27.20
N ASN A 91 0.42 -8.31 26.36
CA ASN A 91 1.80 -8.60 25.99
C ASN A 91 2.70 -8.51 27.24
N PRO A 92 3.45 -9.57 27.62
CA PRO A 92 4.32 -9.53 28.79
C PRO A 92 5.45 -8.51 28.60
N ILE A 93 5.72 -7.70 29.62
CA ILE A 93 6.80 -6.71 29.61
C ILE A 93 7.73 -7.01 30.78
N ALA A 94 8.96 -7.44 30.49
CA ALA A 94 9.96 -7.71 31.52
C ALA A 94 10.57 -6.42 32.09
N ASP A 95 10.86 -5.44 31.23
CA ASP A 95 11.44 -4.13 31.60
C ASP A 95 10.65 -3.00 30.89
N PRO A 96 9.84 -2.21 31.62
CA PRO A 96 9.07 -1.11 31.05
C PRO A 96 9.92 -0.02 30.39
N GLU A 97 11.16 0.20 30.82
CA GLU A 97 12.06 1.19 30.23
C GLU A 97 12.65 0.68 28.88
N LYS A 98 12.52 -0.61 28.60
CA LYS A 98 13.03 -1.28 27.39
C LYS A 98 12.01 -2.31 26.86
N PRO A 99 10.85 -1.87 26.35
CA PRO A 99 9.72 -2.74 26.01
C PRO A 99 9.94 -3.51 24.69
N LEU A 100 10.93 -4.42 24.67
CA LEU A 100 11.32 -5.21 23.50
C LEU A 100 10.15 -6.07 22.98
N GLU A 101 9.30 -6.56 23.87
CA GLU A 101 8.18 -7.42 23.56
C GLU A 101 7.10 -6.68 22.75
N VAL A 102 6.93 -5.37 22.97
CA VAL A 102 6.07 -4.52 22.14
C VAL A 102 6.62 -4.46 20.71
N LEU A 103 7.92 -4.20 20.58
CA LEU A 103 8.58 -4.11 19.27
C LEU A 103 8.51 -5.44 18.51
N ARG A 104 8.72 -6.57 19.20
CA ARG A 104 8.60 -7.91 18.59
C ARG A 104 7.20 -8.15 18.01
N THR A 105 6.16 -7.83 18.77
CA THR A 105 4.77 -7.99 18.34
C THR A 105 4.42 -7.07 17.19
N VAL A 106 4.85 -5.80 17.20
CA VAL A 106 4.55 -4.87 16.09
C VAL A 106 5.35 -5.24 14.83
N HIS A 107 6.63 -5.59 14.96
CA HIS A 107 7.48 -5.96 13.83
C HIS A 107 7.02 -7.25 13.13
N SER A 108 6.27 -8.13 13.78
CA SER A 108 5.72 -9.32 13.11
C SER A 108 4.70 -8.98 12.02
N PHE A 109 4.18 -7.74 12.00
CA PHE A 109 3.29 -7.25 10.95
C PHE A 109 4.03 -6.53 9.80
N ASP A 110 5.37 -6.46 9.85
CA ASP A 110 6.19 -5.79 8.83
C ASP A 110 5.68 -4.37 8.50
N PRO A 111 5.66 -3.43 9.47
CA PRO A 111 5.05 -2.12 9.32
C PRO A 111 5.70 -1.29 8.20
N CYS A 112 4.93 -0.93 7.17
CA CYS A 112 5.30 0.07 6.18
C CYS A 112 4.49 1.36 6.39
N ILE A 113 5.03 2.31 7.17
CA ILE A 113 4.30 3.55 7.50
C ILE A 113 4.16 4.50 6.31
N ALA A 114 5.15 4.52 5.41
CA ALA A 114 5.02 5.23 4.13
C ALA A 114 3.83 4.70 3.32
N CYS A 115 3.62 3.38 3.33
CA CYS A 115 2.45 2.76 2.72
C CYS A 115 1.17 3.19 3.45
N ALA A 116 1.14 3.26 4.78
CA ALA A 116 -0.09 3.53 5.52
C ALA A 116 -0.64 4.96 5.35
N ILE A 117 0.23 5.97 5.15
CA ILE A 117 -0.15 7.40 5.19
C ILE A 117 -0.13 8.07 3.81
N HIS A 118 0.63 7.56 2.85
CA HIS A 118 0.71 8.10 1.49
C HIS A 118 1.09 9.59 1.39
N VAL A 119 1.90 10.11 2.33
CA VAL A 119 2.34 11.51 2.27
C VAL A 119 3.21 11.73 1.03
N MET A 120 2.78 12.63 0.15
CA MET A 120 3.50 13.07 -1.03
C MET A 120 3.64 14.59 -0.96
N ASP A 121 4.85 15.09 -1.19
CA ASP A 121 5.16 16.51 -1.33
C ASP A 121 5.70 16.76 -2.74
N GLU A 122 5.07 17.66 -3.50
CA GLU A 122 5.58 18.08 -4.80
C GLU A 122 6.42 19.37 -4.71
N GLU A 123 6.38 20.07 -3.57
CA GLU A 123 6.96 21.43 -3.40
C GLU A 123 8.19 21.49 -2.48
N HIS A 124 8.64 20.34 -1.94
CA HIS A 124 9.78 20.22 -1.00
C HIS A 124 9.66 21.12 0.25
N THR A 125 8.44 21.32 0.75
CA THR A 125 8.16 22.04 1.99
C THR A 125 7.98 21.08 3.16
N GLU A 126 8.40 21.48 4.37
CA GLU A 126 8.22 20.66 5.58
C GLU A 126 6.72 20.47 5.86
N ILE A 127 6.15 19.31 5.50
CA ILE A 127 4.69 19.07 5.61
C ILE A 127 4.27 18.88 7.08
N VAL A 128 5.01 18.10 7.86
CA VAL A 128 4.65 17.78 9.26
C VAL A 128 5.88 17.68 10.14
N LYS A 129 5.87 18.42 11.25
CA LYS A 129 6.87 18.31 12.32
C LYS A 129 6.23 17.69 13.55
N VAL A 130 6.57 16.43 13.83
CA VAL A 130 6.10 15.74 15.03
C VAL A 130 7.12 15.89 16.15
N LYS A 131 6.69 16.41 17.31
CA LYS A 131 7.42 16.31 18.57
C LYS A 131 6.77 15.22 19.41
N ALA A 132 7.51 14.15 19.69
CA ALA A 132 7.16 13.23 20.76
C ALA A 132 7.60 13.86 22.10
N ALA A 133 6.74 13.77 23.11
CA ALA A 133 7.01 14.19 24.48
C ALA A 133 7.78 13.09 25.24
#